data_AF-A0A8S8Y8Z7-F1
#
_entry.id   AF-A0A8S8Y8Z7-F1
#
_cell.length_a   1.000
_cell.length_b   1.000
_cell.length_c   1.000
_cell.angle_alpha   90.00
_cell.angle_beta   90.00
_cell.angle_gamma   90.00
#
_symmetry.space_group_name_H-M   'P 1'
#
loop_
_entity.id
_entity.type
_entity.pdbx_description
1 polymer ?
#
loop_
_entity_poly.entity_id
_entity_poly.type
_entity_poly.pdbx_seq_one_letter_code
_entity_poly.pdbx_strand_id
1 'polypeptide(L)'
;MRIAALAFTSILLASFLSSVVSAHEPKEYTILLTQEGTTPQTIPDDVLVQTDFLFFMNVDDREGVSHRIQFDADGDGLFNGSDDFSTNWLSGSCDLDENGSKVDESCMVTEAILLAENGPLRDIQLHHKKGKLHLRRGTFL
;
A
#
# COMPACT_ATOMS: atom_id res chain seq x y z
N MET A 1 -53.48 21.47 6.36
CA MET A 1 -52.26 22.33 6.34
C MET A 1 -51.32 22.08 7.52
N ARG A 2 -51.81 21.92 8.77
CA ARG A 2 -50.93 21.72 9.96
C ARG A 2 -50.11 20.42 9.95
N ILE A 3 -50.67 19.31 9.47
CA ILE A 3 -49.97 18.00 9.39
C ILE A 3 -48.85 18.04 8.33
N ALA A 4 -49.10 18.68 7.19
CA ALA A 4 -48.09 18.85 6.14
C ALA A 4 -46.92 19.74 6.61
N ALA A 5 -47.21 20.82 7.36
CA ALA A 5 -46.19 21.67 7.95
C ALA A 5 -45.32 20.92 8.97
N LEU A 6 -45.94 20.11 9.84
CA LEU A 6 -45.24 19.29 10.84
C LEU A 6 -44.35 18.21 10.19
N ALA A 7 -44.85 17.54 9.16
CA ALA A 7 -44.08 16.56 8.39
C ALA A 7 -42.88 17.21 7.70
N PHE A 8 -43.08 18.40 7.10
CA PHE A 8 -42.01 19.14 6.43
C PHE A 8 -40.93 19.59 7.43
N THR A 9 -41.32 20.09 8.61
CA THR A 9 -40.36 20.45 9.67
C THR A 9 -39.62 19.25 10.23
N SER A 10 -40.28 18.09 10.34
CA SER A 10 -39.63 16.86 10.84
C SER A 10 -38.61 16.31 9.85
N ILE A 11 -38.89 16.37 8.54
CA ILE A 11 -37.96 15.95 7.49
C ILE A 11 -36.76 16.90 7.44
N LEU A 12 -37.01 18.22 7.52
CA LEU A 12 -35.94 19.22 7.51
C LEU A 12 -34.98 19.02 8.69
N LEU A 13 -35.52 18.73 9.89
CA LEU A 13 -34.74 18.49 11.10
C LEU A 13 -33.93 17.18 11.03
N ALA A 14 -34.47 16.15 10.38
CA ALA A 14 -33.76 14.88 10.15
C ALA A 14 -32.55 15.07 9.21
N SER A 15 -32.62 15.97 8.23
CA SER A 15 -31.50 16.28 7.33
C SER A 15 -30.28 16.87 8.05
N PHE A 16 -30.51 17.64 9.13
CA PHE A 16 -29.45 18.23 9.95
C PHE A 16 -28.78 17.24 10.92
N LEU A 17 -29.32 16.03 11.07
CA LEU A 17 -28.73 14.96 11.88
C LEU A 17 -27.76 14.07 11.08
N SER A 18 -27.53 14.39 9.80
CA SER A 18 -26.58 13.65 8.97
C SER A 18 -25.16 13.89 9.49
N SER A 19 -24.49 12.84 9.95
CA SER A 19 -23.07 12.90 10.30
C SER A 19 -22.24 13.30 9.07
N VAL A 20 -21.37 14.30 9.22
CA VAL A 20 -20.35 14.59 8.22
C VAL A 20 -19.41 13.40 8.14
N VAL A 21 -19.48 12.64 7.04
CA VAL A 21 -18.46 11.65 6.71
C VAL A 21 -17.32 12.40 6.06
N SER A 22 -16.16 12.41 6.72
CA SER A 22 -14.91 12.82 6.10
C SER A 22 -14.31 11.60 5.43
N ALA A 23 -14.46 11.50 4.12
CA ALA A 23 -13.68 10.54 3.35
C ALA A 23 -12.24 11.05 3.26
N HIS A 24 -11.28 10.20 3.62
CA HIS A 24 -9.86 10.48 3.37
C HIS A 24 -9.62 10.47 1.85
N GLU A 25 -8.83 11.42 1.35
CA GLU A 25 -8.37 11.40 -0.05
C GLU A 25 -7.27 10.34 -0.17
N PRO A 26 -7.42 9.31 -1.05
CA PRO A 26 -6.40 8.27 -1.21
C PRO A 26 -5.02 8.86 -1.44
N LYS A 27 -4.04 8.41 -0.66
CA LYS A 27 -2.65 8.85 -0.78
C LYS A 27 -1.76 7.75 -1.31
N GLU A 28 -0.76 8.15 -2.08
CA GLU A 28 0.36 7.28 -2.44
C GLU A 28 1.53 7.56 -1.49
N TYR A 29 2.00 6.52 -0.81
CA TYR A 29 3.16 6.58 0.07
C TYR A 29 4.35 5.87 -0.57
N THR A 30 5.35 6.64 -0.98
CA THR A 30 6.52 6.11 -1.69
C THR A 30 7.55 5.52 -0.72
N ILE A 31 8.00 4.32 -1.03
CA ILE A 31 9.04 3.58 -0.31
C ILE A 31 10.14 3.20 -1.31
N LEU A 32 11.33 3.74 -1.08
CA LEU A 32 12.50 3.42 -1.90
C LEU A 32 13.17 2.15 -1.36
N LEU A 33 13.51 1.23 -2.27
CA LEU A 33 14.29 0.03 -1.97
C LEU A 33 15.74 0.33 -2.34
N THR A 34 16.59 0.43 -1.33
CA THR A 34 18.00 0.76 -1.47
C THR A 34 18.87 -0.39 -0.98
N GLN A 35 20.17 -0.27 -1.20
CA GLN A 35 21.15 -1.21 -0.67
C GLN A 35 21.06 -1.41 0.86
N GLU A 36 20.77 -0.34 1.59
CA GLU A 36 20.74 -0.25 3.06
C GLU A 36 19.40 -0.67 3.65
N GLY A 37 18.39 -0.94 2.82
CA GLY A 37 17.03 -1.27 3.26
C GLY A 37 16.01 -0.37 2.58
N THR A 38 15.01 0.10 3.34
CA THR A 38 13.98 0.98 2.78
C THR A 38 14.13 2.41 3.26
N THR A 39 13.76 3.35 2.39
CA THR A 39 13.58 4.75 2.77
C THR A 39 12.13 5.16 2.51
N PRO A 40 11.35 5.49 3.55
CA PRO A 40 11.73 5.47 4.96
C PRO A 40 11.86 4.03 5.53
N GLN A 41 12.59 3.90 6.64
CA GLN A 41 12.77 2.61 7.34
C GLN A 41 11.56 2.18 8.17
N THR A 42 10.64 3.10 8.45
CA THR A 42 9.42 2.80 9.21
C THR A 42 8.36 3.78 8.74
N ILE A 43 7.13 3.29 8.60
CA ILE A 43 5.99 4.13 8.29
C ILE A 43 5.22 4.33 9.59
N PRO A 44 4.99 5.58 10.01
CA PRO A 44 4.19 5.82 11.20
C PRO A 44 2.78 5.26 11.06
N ASP A 45 2.28 4.71 12.16
CA ASP A 45 0.98 4.03 12.29
C ASP A 45 -0.22 4.92 11.91
N ASP A 46 -0.08 6.23 12.01
CA ASP A 46 -1.11 7.24 11.75
C ASP A 46 -1.08 7.82 10.33
N VAL A 47 -0.08 7.45 9.52
CA VAL A 47 0.12 7.99 8.17
C VAL A 47 -0.69 7.24 7.12
N LEU A 48 -0.86 5.93 7.29
CA LEU A 48 -1.56 5.09 6.35
C LEU A 48 -2.98 4.84 6.81
N VAL A 49 -3.93 5.14 5.94
CA VAL A 49 -5.32 4.71 6.13
C VAL A 49 -5.70 3.71 5.06
N GLN A 50 -6.83 3.07 5.30
CA GLN A 50 -7.47 2.22 4.31
C GLN A 50 -7.75 3.01 3.03
N THR A 51 -7.60 2.36 1.88
CA THR A 51 -7.66 2.92 0.51
C THR A 51 -6.41 3.67 0.04
N ASP A 52 -5.38 3.83 0.88
CA ASP A 52 -4.08 4.34 0.44
C ASP A 52 -3.28 3.29 -0.35
N PHE A 53 -2.32 3.75 -1.13
CA PHE A 53 -1.39 2.91 -1.88
C PHE A 53 0.02 3.04 -1.31
N LEU A 54 0.72 1.91 -1.19
CA LEU A 54 2.17 1.89 -1.01
C LEU A 54 2.83 1.76 -2.37
N PHE A 55 3.67 2.72 -2.71
CA PHE A 55 4.39 2.74 -3.97
C PHE A 55 5.85 2.40 -3.73
N PHE A 56 6.28 1.21 -4.15
CA PHE A 56 7.65 0.75 -4.01
C PHE A 56 8.44 1.08 -5.27
N MET A 57 9.66 1.60 -5.11
CA MET A 57 10.58 1.85 -6.22
C MET A 57 11.96 1.28 -5.86
N ASN A 58 12.47 0.37 -6.68
CA ASN A 58 13.85 -0.08 -6.52
C ASN A 58 14.81 0.97 -7.10
N VAL A 59 15.68 1.50 -6.24
CA VAL A 59 16.73 2.46 -6.59
C VAL A 59 18.12 1.93 -6.24
N ASP A 60 18.22 0.64 -5.93
CA ASP A 60 19.49 -0.06 -5.74
C ASP A 60 20.17 -0.29 -7.11
N ASP A 61 21.30 0.37 -7.31
CA ASP A 61 22.05 0.37 -8.58
C ASP A 61 23.09 -0.76 -8.66
N ARG A 62 23.18 -1.62 -7.63
CA ARG A 62 24.11 -2.74 -7.65
C ARG A 62 23.69 -3.79 -8.67
N GLU A 63 24.66 -4.21 -9.46
CA GLU A 63 24.46 -5.21 -10.49
C GLU A 63 23.93 -6.54 -9.94
N GLY A 64 22.89 -7.08 -10.58
CA GLY A 64 22.30 -8.37 -10.21
C GLY A 64 21.51 -8.36 -8.89
N VAL A 65 21.22 -7.18 -8.34
CA VAL A 65 20.36 -7.02 -7.17
C VAL A 65 18.94 -6.67 -7.60
N SER A 66 17.98 -7.41 -7.05
CA SER A 66 16.55 -7.16 -7.19
C SER A 66 15.86 -7.33 -5.86
N HIS A 67 14.70 -6.69 -5.74
CA HIS A 67 13.87 -6.67 -4.55
C HIS A 67 12.48 -7.21 -4.86
N ARG A 68 11.78 -7.73 -3.86
CA ARG A 68 10.33 -8.00 -3.95
C ARG A 68 9.67 -7.80 -2.61
N ILE A 69 8.38 -7.50 -2.64
CA ILE A 69 7.57 -7.33 -1.45
C ILE A 69 6.85 -8.66 -1.22
N GLN A 70 6.89 -9.15 0.01
CA GLN A 70 6.21 -10.38 0.39
C GLN A 70 5.35 -10.14 1.63
N PHE A 71 4.29 -10.93 1.76
CA PHE A 71 3.38 -10.89 2.89
C PHE A 71 3.17 -12.30 3.40
N ASP A 72 3.47 -12.49 4.69
CA ASP A 72 3.30 -13.74 5.45
C ASP A 72 2.01 -13.59 6.26
N ALA A 73 0.95 -14.22 5.77
CA ALA A 73 -0.40 -13.99 6.28
C ALA A 73 -0.69 -14.74 7.58
N ASP A 74 -0.08 -15.91 7.75
CA ASP A 74 -0.28 -16.78 8.90
C ASP A 74 0.84 -16.68 9.95
N GLY A 75 1.94 -15.99 9.62
CA GLY A 75 3.03 -15.66 10.52
C GLY A 75 3.99 -16.82 10.76
N ASP A 76 4.02 -17.82 9.88
CA ASP A 76 4.88 -19.00 10.02
C ASP A 76 6.33 -18.77 9.53
N GLY A 77 6.60 -17.60 8.93
CA GLY A 77 7.89 -17.19 8.39
C GLY A 77 8.19 -17.74 7.00
N LEU A 78 7.26 -18.47 6.40
CA LEU A 78 7.24 -18.85 4.99
C LEU A 78 6.39 -17.84 4.20
N PHE A 79 6.51 -17.87 2.88
CA PHE A 79 5.81 -16.97 1.96
C PHE A 79 5.21 -17.76 0.79
N ASN A 80 4.71 -18.95 1.08
CA ASN A 80 4.23 -19.93 0.10
C ASN A 80 2.87 -20.54 0.46
N GLY A 81 2.21 -20.04 1.49
CA GLY A 81 0.83 -20.34 1.85
C GLY A 81 -0.16 -19.79 0.82
N SER A 82 -1.39 -20.29 0.85
CA SER A 82 -2.45 -19.81 -0.06
C SER A 82 -2.87 -18.37 0.20
N ASP A 83 -2.65 -17.91 1.44
CA ASP A 83 -3.00 -16.57 1.90
C ASP A 83 -1.81 -15.61 1.84
N ASP A 84 -0.62 -16.13 1.51
CA ASP A 84 0.60 -15.33 1.33
C ASP A 84 0.60 -14.62 -0.02
N PHE A 85 1.32 -13.50 -0.07
CA PHE A 85 1.43 -12.69 -1.29
C PHE A 85 2.89 -12.35 -1.58
N SER A 86 3.21 -12.28 -2.87
CA SER A 86 4.53 -11.84 -3.34
C SER A 86 4.38 -11.07 -4.64
N THR A 87 5.09 -9.96 -4.76
CA THR A 87 5.16 -9.16 -5.98
C THR A 87 6.14 -9.77 -6.97
N ASN A 88 6.16 -9.23 -8.19
CA ASN A 88 7.26 -9.47 -9.11
C ASN A 88 8.59 -8.96 -8.53
N TRP A 89 9.70 -9.45 -9.08
CA TRP A 89 11.01 -8.91 -8.79
C TRP A 89 11.19 -7.53 -9.42
N LEU A 90 11.63 -6.58 -8.61
CA LEU A 90 11.94 -5.21 -8.99
C LEU A 90 13.44 -5.07 -9.17
N SER A 91 13.87 -4.73 -10.37
CA SER A 91 15.26 -4.39 -10.72
C SER A 91 15.51 -2.90 -10.48
N GLY A 92 16.77 -2.49 -10.29
CA GLY A 92 17.13 -1.07 -10.14
C GLY A 92 16.93 -0.26 -11.42
N SER A 93 16.99 -0.93 -12.57
CA SER A 93 16.73 -0.35 -13.89
C SER A 93 16.27 -1.45 -14.86
N CYS A 94 15.69 -1.02 -15.98
CA CYS A 94 15.37 -1.88 -17.12
C CYS A 94 16.09 -1.35 -18.35
N ASP A 95 16.64 -2.26 -19.16
CA ASP A 95 17.23 -1.89 -20.44
C ASP A 95 16.15 -1.36 -21.39
N LEU A 96 16.50 -0.29 -22.10
CA LEU A 96 15.63 0.34 -23.09
C LEU A 96 16.21 0.14 -24.50
N ASP A 97 15.32 -0.03 -25.48
CA ASP A 97 15.66 -0.08 -26.89
C ASP A 97 15.91 1.33 -27.47
N GLU A 98 16.24 1.40 -28.77
CA GLU A 98 16.48 2.66 -29.48
C GLU A 98 15.26 3.59 -29.53
N ASN A 99 14.06 3.06 -29.27
CA ASN A 99 12.80 3.79 -29.21
C ASN A 99 12.43 4.22 -27.79
N GLY A 100 13.23 3.86 -26.78
CA GLY A 100 12.96 4.14 -25.36
C GLY A 100 11.94 3.19 -24.72
N SER A 101 11.59 2.09 -25.39
CA SER A 101 10.73 1.03 -24.84
C SER A 101 11.57 0.00 -24.08
N LYS A 102 10.98 -0.72 -23.13
CA LYS A 102 11.70 -1.77 -22.41
C LYS A 102 12.09 -2.90 -23.37
N VAL A 103 13.35 -3.34 -23.32
CA VAL A 103 13.82 -4.54 -24.03
C VAL A 103 13.15 -5.79 -23.46
N ASP A 104 12.94 -5.82 -22.14
CA ASP A 104 12.21 -6.86 -21.42
C ASP A 104 10.96 -6.28 -20.78
N GLU A 105 9.78 -6.66 -21.29
CA GLU A 105 8.49 -6.23 -20.75
C GLU A 105 8.25 -6.72 -19.32
N SER A 106 8.86 -7.84 -18.92
CA SER A 106 8.74 -8.40 -17.58
C SER A 106 9.61 -7.67 -16.55
N CYS A 107 10.55 -6.83 -17.00
CA CYS A 107 11.36 -6.03 -16.12
C CYS A 107 10.51 -4.94 -15.45
N MET A 108 10.46 -4.97 -14.13
CA MET A 108 9.74 -4.02 -13.29
C MET A 108 10.74 -3.25 -12.42
N VAL A 109 10.51 -1.94 -12.25
CA VAL A 109 11.29 -1.09 -11.33
C VAL A 109 10.46 -0.60 -10.13
N THR A 110 9.12 -0.66 -10.27
CA THR A 110 8.15 -0.14 -9.32
C THR A 110 6.99 -1.10 -9.11
N GLU A 111 6.35 -1.03 -7.95
CA GLU A 111 5.15 -1.81 -7.62
C GLU A 111 4.20 -0.99 -6.74
N ALA A 112 2.88 -1.14 -6.94
CA ALA A 112 1.88 -0.42 -6.17
C ALA A 112 0.95 -1.40 -5.45
N ILE A 113 0.84 -1.27 -4.12
CA ILE A 113 0.00 -2.14 -3.28
C ILE A 113 -1.10 -1.31 -2.63
N LEU A 114 -2.35 -1.69 -2.86
CA LEU A 114 -3.52 -1.08 -2.25
C LEU A 114 -3.75 -1.61 -0.82
N LEU A 115 -3.99 -0.70 0.14
CA LEU A 115 -4.41 -1.05 1.49
C LEU A 115 -5.94 -1.22 1.55
N ALA A 116 -6.41 -2.45 1.41
CA ALA A 116 -7.85 -2.76 1.48
C ALA A 116 -8.35 -3.03 2.92
N GLU A 117 -9.67 -2.84 3.13
CA GLU A 117 -10.35 -2.97 4.44
C GLU A 117 -10.22 -4.33 5.10
N ASN A 118 -10.27 -5.37 4.26
CA ASN A 118 -10.10 -6.77 4.65
C ASN A 118 -8.77 -7.33 4.16
N GLY A 119 -7.88 -6.46 3.68
CA GLY A 119 -6.53 -6.83 3.26
C GLY A 119 -5.68 -7.12 4.49
N PRO A 120 -4.84 -8.17 4.46
CA PRO A 120 -4.07 -8.52 5.63
C PRO A 120 -2.89 -7.53 5.71
N LEU A 121 -3.05 -6.49 6.54
CA LEU A 121 -1.92 -5.68 7.03
C LEU A 121 -1.54 -6.13 8.42
N ARG A 122 -1.41 -7.45 8.58
CA ARG A 122 -0.77 -8.00 9.76
C ARG A 122 0.63 -8.33 9.32
N ASP A 123 1.51 -7.31 9.32
CA ASP A 123 2.94 -7.46 9.07
C ASP A 123 3.40 -7.59 7.60
N ILE A 124 3.61 -6.46 6.91
CA ILE A 124 4.29 -6.51 5.60
C ILE A 124 5.79 -6.70 5.83
N GLN A 125 6.34 -7.77 5.26
CA GLN A 125 7.75 -8.08 5.37
C GLN A 125 8.45 -7.90 4.01
N LEU A 126 9.27 -6.86 3.83
CA LEU A 126 10.08 -6.79 2.60
C LEU A 126 11.28 -7.69 2.72
N HIS A 127 11.49 -8.56 1.73
CA HIS A 127 12.66 -9.41 1.65
C HIS A 127 13.60 -8.93 0.54
N HIS A 128 14.74 -8.38 0.95
CA HIS A 128 15.90 -8.18 0.09
C HIS A 128 16.79 -9.43 0.18
N LYS A 129 17.57 -9.74 -0.87
CA LYS A 129 18.71 -10.67 -0.78
C LYS A 129 19.66 -10.43 0.42
N LYS A 130 19.54 -9.33 1.19
CA LYS A 130 20.29 -9.06 2.44
C LYS A 130 19.54 -8.35 3.60
N GLY A 131 18.20 -8.31 3.67
CA GLY A 131 17.52 -7.63 4.79
C GLY A 131 16.00 -7.68 4.78
N LYS A 132 15.38 -7.41 5.96
CA LYS A 132 13.94 -7.53 6.24
C LYS A 132 13.35 -6.20 6.75
N LEU A 133 12.39 -5.59 6.05
CA LEU A 133 11.54 -4.51 6.62
C LEU A 133 10.29 -5.15 7.25
N HIS A 134 9.74 -4.58 8.31
CA HIS A 134 8.54 -5.06 9.00
C HIS A 134 7.58 -3.87 9.21
N LEU A 135 6.44 -3.83 8.51
CA LEU A 135 5.42 -2.79 8.68
C LEU A 135 4.32 -3.31 9.60
N ARG A 136 4.18 -2.72 10.79
CA ARG A 136 3.09 -3.05 11.74
C ARG A 136 1.89 -2.13 11.52
N ARG A 137 0.71 -2.62 11.89
CA ARG A 137 -0.54 -1.86 11.87
C ARG A 137 -0.67 -1.01 13.15
N GLY A 138 -0.93 0.28 12.99
CA GLY A 138 -1.44 1.15 14.04
C GLY A 138 -2.82 0.71 14.51
N THR A 139 -3.00 0.60 15.81
CA THR A 139 -4.31 0.32 16.40
C THR A 139 -5.10 1.62 16.47
N PHE A 140 -6.07 1.81 15.57
CA PHE A 140 -7.07 2.88 15.72
C PHE A 140 -8.06 2.47 16.82
N LEU A 141 -8.12 3.25 17.90
CA LEU A 141 -9.20 3.24 18.90
C LEU A 141 -10.37 4.11 18.42
#